data_AF-A0A5N6NIC0-F1
#
_entry.id   AF-A0A5N6NIC0-F1
#
_cell.length_a   1.000
_cell.length_b   1.000
_cell.length_c   1.000
_cell.angle_alpha   90.00
_cell.angle_beta   90.00
_cell.angle_gamma   90.00
#
_symmetry.space_group_name_H-M   'P 1'
#
loop_
_entity.id
_entity.type
_entity.pdbx_description
1 polymer ?
#
loop_
_entity_poly.entity_id
_entity_poly.type
_entity_poly.pdbx_seq_one_letter_code
_entity_poly.pdbx_strand_id
1 'polypeptide(L)'
;MNLCEQCGYHLKMSSSDRIELSIDPGTWEPMDEDMVSLDPIEFHSEEEPYKNPTVLDRSYTRPNTVVPGVAAAAAAGFRSPVNVVTD
;
A
#
# COMPACT_ATOMS: atom_id res chain seq x y z
N MET A 1 18.01 -0.16 2.67
CA MET A 1 17.91 0.11 4.12
C MET A 1 18.32 1.57 4.35
N ASN A 2 17.36 2.46 4.67
CA ASN A 2 17.63 3.90 4.75
C ASN A 2 18.08 4.32 6.17
N LEU A 3 19.40 4.31 6.38
CA LEU A 3 20.05 4.73 7.62
C LEU A 3 20.94 5.94 7.36
N CYS A 4 20.97 6.88 8.29
CA CYS A 4 21.98 7.93 8.31
C CYS A 4 23.35 7.33 8.62
N GLU A 5 24.32 7.45 7.71
CA GLU A 5 25.66 6.87 7.87
C GLU A 5 26.47 7.46 9.03
N GLN A 6 26.09 8.64 9.51
CA GLN A 6 26.81 9.34 10.60
C GLN A 6 26.29 8.97 11.99
N CYS A 7 24.99 8.66 12.13
CA CYS A 7 24.37 8.44 13.45
C CYS A 7 23.49 7.18 13.55
N GLY A 8 23.27 6.45 12.46
CA GLY A 8 22.44 5.24 12.46
C GLY A 8 20.94 5.48 12.57
N TYR A 9 20.46 6.73 12.51
CA TYR A 9 19.03 7.04 12.57
C TYR A 9 18.28 6.51 11.34
N HIS A 10 17.09 5.95 11.57
CA HIS A 10 16.21 5.42 10.53
C HIS A 10 15.50 6.56 9.80
N LEU A 11 15.88 6.77 8.54
CA LEU A 11 15.24 7.78 7.69
C LEU A 11 13.90 7.26 7.16
N LYS A 12 13.02 8.20 6.78
CA LYS A 12 11.77 7.84 6.10
C LYS A 12 12.11 7.10 4.79
N MET A 13 11.36 6.04 4.52
CA MET A 13 11.46 5.22 3.32
C MET A 13 10.06 5.05 2.77
N SER A 14 9.94 4.94 1.45
CA SER A 14 8.66 4.59 0.85
C SER A 14 8.26 3.19 1.29
N SER A 15 6.97 2.92 1.30
CA SER A 15 6.48 1.59 1.62
C SER A 15 6.82 0.59 0.50
N SER A 16 6.89 1.04 -0.75
CA SER A 16 7.42 0.26 -1.89
C SER A 16 8.86 -0.19 -1.63
N ASP A 17 9.75 0.72 -1.22
CA ASP A 17 11.16 0.37 -0.91
C ASP A 17 11.26 -0.68 0.21
N ARG A 18 10.39 -0.60 1.22
CA ARG A 18 10.37 -1.57 2.32
C ARG A 18 10.05 -2.97 1.83
N ILE A 19 9.12 -3.07 0.90
CA ILE A 19 8.58 -4.33 0.43
C ILE A 19 9.54 -4.97 -0.55
N GLU A 20 10.07 -4.21 -1.50
CA GLU A 20 11.09 -4.69 -2.44
C GLU A 20 12.32 -5.26 -1.71
N LEU A 21 12.67 -4.70 -0.55
CA LEU A 21 13.74 -5.24 0.31
C LEU A 21 13.36 -6.51 1.06
N SER A 22 12.06 -6.79 1.23
CA SER A 22 11.53 -7.87 2.06
C SER A 22 11.08 -9.10 1.25
N ILE A 23 10.87 -8.95 -0.06
CA ILE A 23 10.39 -10.01 -0.96
C ILE A 23 11.44 -10.41 -1.99
N ASP A 24 11.39 -11.65 -2.45
CA ASP A 24 12.22 -12.10 -3.56
C ASP A 24 11.76 -11.42 -4.87
N PRO A 25 12.68 -10.82 -5.66
CA PRO A 25 12.33 -10.16 -6.91
C PRO A 25 11.56 -11.08 -7.86
N GLY A 26 10.50 -10.55 -8.49
CA GLY A 26 9.68 -11.29 -9.45
C GLY A 26 8.75 -12.34 -8.84
N THR A 27 8.62 -12.40 -7.51
CA THR A 27 7.70 -13.34 -6.84
C THR A 27 6.38 -12.73 -6.38
N TRP A 28 6.25 -11.39 -6.46
CA TRP A 28 5.02 -10.67 -6.15
C TRP A 28 3.92 -11.03 -7.14
N GLU A 29 2.80 -11.51 -6.61
CA GLU A 29 1.57 -11.72 -7.34
C GLU A 29 0.44 -10.99 -6.59
N PRO A 30 -0.12 -9.92 -7.17
CA PRO A 30 -1.15 -9.12 -6.54
C PRO A 30 -2.48 -9.90 -6.48
N MET A 31 -3.24 -9.64 -5.43
CA MET A 31 -4.58 -10.15 -5.20
C MET A 31 -5.55 -8.97 -5.13
N ASP A 32 -6.68 -9.09 -5.80
CA ASP A 32 -7.78 -8.13 -5.72
C ASP A 32 -7.35 -6.67 -6.04
N GLU A 33 -6.59 -6.48 -7.13
CA GLU A 33 -6.12 -5.15 -7.58
C GLU A 33 -7.26 -4.15 -7.83
N ASP A 34 -8.44 -4.65 -8.19
CA ASP A 34 -9.64 -3.85 -8.44
C ASP A 34 -10.39 -3.49 -7.15
N MET A 35 -9.84 -3.79 -5.97
CA MET A 35 -10.46 -3.46 -4.70
C MET A 35 -10.38 -1.96 -4.44
N VAL A 36 -11.55 -1.36 -4.20
CA VAL A 36 -11.74 0.08 -4.00
C VAL A 36 -12.43 0.34 -2.67
N SER A 37 -12.01 1.39 -1.98
CA SER A 37 -12.67 1.83 -0.76
C SER A 37 -13.87 2.72 -1.10
N LEU A 38 -15.01 2.38 -0.51
CA LEU A 38 -16.22 3.20 -0.52
C LEU A 38 -16.41 3.79 0.87
N ASP A 39 -17.14 4.90 0.97
CA ASP A 39 -17.57 5.48 2.24
C ASP A 39 -19.09 5.30 2.41
N PRO A 40 -19.56 4.16 2.95
CA PRO A 40 -20.99 3.88 3.06
C PRO A 40 -21.69 4.70 4.13
N ILE A 41 -20.94 5.36 5.02
CA ILE A 41 -21.47 6.12 6.15
C ILE A 41 -21.45 7.63 5.92
N GLU A 42 -21.00 8.06 4.73
CA GLU A 42 -20.95 9.47 4.31
C GLU A 42 -20.31 10.36 5.39
N PHE A 43 -19.10 9.99 5.83
CA PHE A 43 -18.45 10.66 6.94
C PHE A 43 -18.03 12.07 6.56
N HIS A 44 -18.65 13.07 7.19
CA HIS A 44 -18.33 14.49 7.02
C HIS A 44 -17.51 15.00 8.21
N SER A 45 -16.19 15.15 8.04
CA SER A 45 -15.32 15.84 9.01
C SER A 45 -15.42 17.35 8.90
N GLU A 46 -15.47 18.04 10.04
CA GLU A 46 -15.55 19.51 10.11
C GLU A 46 -14.25 20.22 9.66
N GLU A 47 -13.09 19.57 9.76
CA GLU A 47 -11.79 20.22 9.51
C GLU A 47 -11.26 20.16 8.07
N GLU A 48 -11.63 19.15 7.28
CA GLU A 48 -11.55 19.17 5.81
C GLU A 48 -12.49 18.08 5.27
N PRO A 49 -13.35 18.37 4.27
CA PRO A 49 -14.00 17.29 3.55
C PRO A 49 -12.90 16.52 2.82
N TYR A 50 -12.94 15.19 2.87
CA TYR A 50 -12.24 14.36 1.88
C TYR A 50 -12.83 14.73 0.49
N LYS A 51 -12.31 15.80 -0.12
CA LYS A 51 -12.73 16.45 -1.37
C LYS A 51 -14.06 15.97 -1.99
N ASN A 52 -15.13 16.72 -1.70
CA ASN A 52 -16.40 16.93 -2.42
C ASN A 52 -17.30 15.76 -2.85
N PRO A 53 -18.34 15.39 -2.06
CA PRO A 53 -19.27 14.31 -2.39
C PRO A 53 -20.20 14.76 -3.51
N THR A 54 -19.82 14.56 -4.77
CA THR A 54 -20.77 14.72 -5.88
C THR A 54 -20.27 14.02 -7.14
N VAL A 55 -21.13 13.12 -7.62
CA VAL A 55 -21.09 12.39 -8.90
C VAL A 55 -20.27 11.10 -8.90
N LEU A 56 -20.96 10.03 -9.30
CA LEU A 56 -20.53 8.69 -9.69
C LEU A 56 -19.45 8.73 -10.80
N ASP A 57 -18.29 9.27 -10.48
CA ASP A 57 -17.11 9.25 -11.32
C ASP A 57 -16.10 8.25 -10.74
N ARG A 58 -15.37 7.56 -11.62
CA ARG A 58 -14.35 6.55 -11.26
C ARG A 58 -13.20 7.14 -10.43
N SER A 59 -13.20 8.46 -10.23
CA SER A 59 -12.33 9.23 -9.35
C SER A 59 -12.68 9.13 -7.85
N TYR A 60 -13.91 8.70 -7.50
CA TYR A 60 -14.38 8.62 -6.11
C TYR A 60 -14.08 7.28 -5.44
N THR A 61 -14.02 6.21 -6.24
CA THR A 61 -13.40 4.94 -5.84
C THR A 61 -11.90 5.16 -5.73
N ARG A 62 -11.43 5.37 -4.50
CA ARG A 62 -9.99 5.46 -4.28
C ARG A 62 -9.41 4.06 -4.43
N PRO A 63 -8.34 3.89 -5.25
CA PRO A 63 -7.53 2.68 -5.18
C PRO A 63 -7.15 2.47 -3.72
N ASN A 64 -7.29 1.24 -3.25
CA ASN A 64 -6.86 0.94 -1.90
C ASN A 64 -5.39 1.31 -1.74
N THR A 65 -5.08 1.96 -0.61
CA THR A 65 -3.70 2.27 -0.22
C THR A 65 -2.87 0.99 -0.02
N VAL A 66 -3.52 -0.17 0.02
CA VAL A 66 -2.91 -1.49 0.17
C VAL A 66 -3.47 -2.44 -0.89
N VAL A 67 -2.59 -3.01 -1.70
CA VAL A 67 -2.87 -4.16 -2.58
C VAL A 67 -2.40 -5.42 -1.86
N PRO A 68 -3.31 -6.31 -1.43
CA PRO A 68 -2.93 -7.60 -0.89
C PRO A 68 -2.33 -8.48 -1.99
N GLY A 69 -1.54 -9.48 -1.64
CA GLY A 69 -0.95 -10.40 -2.61
C GLY A 69 -0.11 -11.46 -1.95
N VAL A 70 0.57 -12.27 -2.76
CA VAL A 70 1.51 -13.28 -2.29
C VAL A 70 2.91 -13.00 -2.80
N ALA A 71 3.91 -13.21 -1.96
CA ALA A 71 5.31 -13.15 -2.35
C ALA A 71 6.11 -14.24 -1.63
N ALA A 72 7.24 -14.65 -2.21
CA ALA A 72 8.21 -15.43 -1.47
C ALA A 72 9.07 -14.47 -0.63
N ALA A 73 9.23 -14.81 0.64
CA ALA A 73 10.23 -14.20 1.51
C ALA A 73 11.22 -15.30 1.87
N ALA A 74 12.45 -15.17 1.36
CA ALA A 74 13.49 -16.19 1.34
C ALA A 74 13.26 -17.33 0.33
N ALA A 75 14.37 -17.77 -0.27
CA ALA A 75 14.48 -18.77 -1.34
C ALA A 75 13.94 -20.19 -1.03
N ALA A 76 13.18 -20.36 0.06
CA ALA A 76 12.55 -21.62 0.47
C ALA A 76 11.29 -21.98 -0.34
N GLY A 77 10.88 -21.16 -1.32
CA GLY A 77 9.79 -21.48 -2.25
C GLY A 77 8.37 -21.43 -1.66
N PHE A 78 8.22 -21.11 -0.36
CA PHE A 78 6.93 -20.90 0.26
C PHE A 78 6.46 -19.46 0.04
N ARG A 79 5.34 -19.29 -0.68
CA ARG A 79 4.71 -17.98 -0.90
C ARG A 79 3.84 -17.62 0.30
N SER A 80 4.12 -16.49 0.91
CA SER A 80 3.39 -15.95 2.06
C SER A 80 2.50 -14.77 1.62
N PRO A 81 1.34 -14.55 2.27
CA PRO A 81 0.56 -13.33 2.09
C PRO A 81 1.38 -12.09 2.48
N VAL A 82 1.39 -11.08 1.62
CA VAL A 82 2.07 -9.80 1.82
C VAL A 82 1.12 -8.68 1.39
N ASN A 83 1.14 -7.57 2.12
CA ASN A 83 0.33 -6.38 1.82
C ASN A 83 1.24 -5.29 1.25
N VAL A 84 0.99 -4.86 0.02
CA VAL A 84 1.76 -3.81 -0.65
C VAL A 84 1.07 -2.49 -0.55
N VAL A 85 1.66 -1.57 0.19
CA VAL A 85 1.16 -0.19 0.24
C VAL A 85 1.57 0.51 -1.05
N THR A 86 0.61 1.18 -1.70
CA THR A 86 0.87 2.02 -2.87
C THR A 86 1.14 3.44 -2.37
N ASP A 87 2.39 3.91 -2.51
CA ASP A 87 2.80 5.27 -2.11
C ASP A 87 2.33 6.36 -3.08
#